data_AF-A0AA96V6I6-F1
#
_entry.id   AF-A0AA96V6I6-F1
#
_cell.length_a   1.000
_cell.length_b   1.000
_cell.length_c   1.000
_cell.angle_alpha   90.00
_cell.angle_beta   90.00
_cell.angle_gamma   90.00
#
_symmetry.space_group_name_H-M   'P 1'
#
loop_
_entity.id
_entity.type
_entity.pdbx_description
1 polymer ?
#
loop_
_entity_poly.entity_id
_entity_poly.type
_entity_poly.pdbx_seq_one_letter_code
_entity_poly.pdbx_strand_id
1 'polypeptide(L)'
;MIMQVKNKYVYRSKISEAKFRQIVRLFALDLDATQISQIVGLSRVTINRYLMAIRERIAKFCESESPFQGDIEVEYEVDESYFGPKRVKGKRGRGAGNKTIVFGLIKRNGKVYTEIVPDCSKSTLQSIIRGKVDTNSVIYSDKWHGYDGLVDLGYGKHYRVDHGKDEFVNGKSHINGIEGFWGFSKIRMSKHRGINKKYFYLYLKECEFRYNFRDENLYLLILKIVRINPLFLS
;
A
#
# COMPACT_ATOMS: atom_id res chain seq x y z
N MET A 1 -38.90 -2.75 18.25
CA MET A 1 -38.80 -2.22 16.87
C MET A 1 -37.41 -2.54 16.33
N ILE A 2 -37.28 -3.48 15.40
CA ILE A 2 -36.03 -3.71 14.68
C ILE A 2 -35.85 -2.50 13.75
N MET A 3 -34.88 -1.63 14.03
CA MET A 3 -34.55 -0.51 13.14
C MET A 3 -34.21 -1.08 11.76
N GLN A 4 -35.02 -0.76 10.76
CA GLN A 4 -34.77 -1.16 9.38
C GLN A 4 -33.41 -0.60 8.95
N VAL A 5 -32.45 -1.47 8.65
CA VAL A 5 -31.08 -1.07 8.30
C VAL A 5 -31.11 -0.39 6.93
N LYS A 6 -31.17 0.94 6.93
CA LYS A 6 -31.23 1.78 5.71
C LYS A 6 -30.03 1.60 4.78
N ASN A 7 -28.88 1.22 5.34
CA ASN A 7 -27.66 0.91 4.61
C ASN A 7 -26.81 -0.06 5.43
N LYS A 8 -26.68 -1.31 4.96
CA LYS A 8 -25.93 -2.35 5.69
C LYS A 8 -24.41 -2.15 5.69
N TYR A 9 -23.91 -1.25 4.85
CA TYR A 9 -22.48 -0.96 4.73
C TYR A 9 -22.04 0.24 5.57
N VAL A 10 -22.98 1.07 6.03
CA VAL A 10 -22.66 2.35 6.69
C VAL A 10 -23.67 2.63 7.79
N TYR A 11 -23.20 2.63 9.03
CA TYR A 11 -24.02 2.97 10.18
C TYR A 11 -24.48 4.43 10.13
N ARG A 12 -25.75 4.66 10.49
CA ARG A 12 -26.39 5.99 10.55
C ARG A 12 -26.24 6.80 9.25
N SER A 13 -26.18 6.11 8.11
CA SER A 13 -25.98 6.76 6.82
C SER A 13 -27.15 7.67 6.42
N LYS A 14 -26.80 8.84 5.88
CA LYS A 14 -27.76 9.76 5.24
C LYS A 14 -28.00 9.44 3.75
N ILE A 15 -27.29 8.48 3.16
CA ILE A 15 -27.47 8.05 1.77
C ILE A 15 -28.08 6.64 1.71
N SER A 16 -28.77 6.34 0.62
CA SER A 16 -29.29 4.99 0.37
C SER A 16 -28.16 3.99 0.12
N GLU A 17 -28.44 2.70 0.32
CA GLU A 17 -27.54 1.62 -0.07
C GLU A 17 -27.14 1.72 -1.55
N ALA A 18 -28.10 1.99 -2.44
CA ALA A 18 -27.85 2.12 -3.88
C ALA A 18 -26.80 3.21 -4.19
N LYS A 19 -26.94 4.41 -3.59
CA LYS A 19 -25.93 5.47 -3.74
C LYS A 19 -24.58 5.06 -3.17
N PHE A 20 -24.55 4.40 -2.01
CA PHE A 20 -23.29 3.92 -1.44
C PHE A 20 -22.58 2.92 -2.37
N ARG A 21 -23.32 1.94 -2.91
CA ARG A 21 -22.78 0.96 -3.86
C ARG A 21 -22.27 1.63 -5.14
N GLN A 22 -22.95 2.68 -5.62
CA GLN A 22 -22.47 3.48 -6.73
C GLN A 22 -21.13 4.16 -6.40
N ILE A 23 -20.98 4.77 -5.21
CA ILE A 23 -19.71 5.35 -4.74
C ILE A 23 -18.60 4.30 -4.73
N VAL A 24 -18.86 3.10 -4.16
CA VAL A 24 -17.84 2.02 -4.10
C VAL A 24 -17.47 1.55 -5.51
N ARG A 25 -18.43 1.46 -6.44
CA ARG A 25 -18.16 1.06 -7.83
C ARG A 25 -17.26 2.07 -8.54
N LEU A 26 -17.56 3.36 -8.42
CA LEU A 26 -16.76 4.41 -9.05
C LEU A 26 -15.38 4.54 -8.38
N PHE A 27 -15.31 4.35 -7.07
CA PHE A 27 -14.04 4.28 -6.36
C PHE A 27 -13.20 3.08 -6.84
N ALA A 28 -13.80 1.89 -7.00
CA ALA A 28 -13.11 0.71 -7.52
C ALA A 28 -12.51 0.98 -8.92
N LEU A 29 -13.22 1.71 -9.77
CA LEU A 29 -12.77 2.18 -11.10
C LEU A 29 -11.70 3.30 -11.05
N ASP A 30 -11.22 3.67 -9.85
CA ASP A 30 -10.15 4.66 -9.63
C ASP A 30 -10.52 6.09 -10.03
N LEU A 31 -11.81 6.45 -9.96
CA LEU A 31 -12.26 7.83 -10.16
C LEU A 31 -11.93 8.70 -8.94
N ASP A 32 -11.65 9.98 -9.20
CA ASP A 32 -11.41 10.96 -8.15
C ASP A 32 -12.72 11.46 -7.50
N ALA A 33 -12.60 12.11 -6.34
CA ALA A 33 -13.76 12.58 -5.59
C ALA A 33 -14.61 13.63 -6.34
N THR A 34 -14.03 14.39 -7.26
CA THR A 34 -14.74 15.37 -8.08
C THR A 34 -15.59 14.66 -9.13
N GLN A 35 -15.00 13.70 -9.85
CA GLN A 35 -15.70 12.87 -10.82
C GLN A 35 -16.85 12.10 -10.17
N ILE A 36 -16.60 11.46 -9.01
CA ILE A 36 -17.64 10.74 -8.27
C ILE A 36 -18.75 11.70 -7.80
N SER A 37 -18.39 12.88 -7.31
CA SER A 37 -19.34 13.90 -6.86
C SER A 37 -20.31 14.31 -7.97
N GLN A 38 -19.79 14.54 -9.19
CA GLN A 38 -20.59 14.88 -10.37
C GLN A 38 -21.53 13.74 -10.77
N ILE A 39 -21.05 12.49 -10.78
CA ILE A 39 -21.84 11.32 -11.20
C ILE A 39 -22.93 10.96 -10.18
N VAL A 40 -22.64 11.00 -8.88
CA VAL A 40 -23.56 10.57 -7.81
C VAL A 40 -24.53 11.70 -7.39
N GLY A 41 -24.22 12.94 -7.75
CA GLY A 41 -25.00 14.12 -7.34
C GLY A 41 -24.93 14.37 -5.83
N LEU A 42 -23.74 14.23 -5.24
CA LEU A 42 -23.46 14.53 -3.83
C LEU A 42 -22.29 15.50 -3.74
N SER A 43 -22.21 16.30 -2.67
CA SER A 43 -21.10 17.24 -2.51
C SER A 43 -19.75 16.50 -2.47
N ARG A 44 -18.70 17.13 -3.01
CA ARG A 44 -17.31 16.62 -2.96
C ARG A 44 -16.85 16.33 -1.53
N VAL A 45 -17.29 17.15 -0.56
CA VAL A 45 -17.00 16.95 0.87
C VAL A 45 -17.62 15.64 1.37
N THR A 46 -18.88 15.38 1.03
CA THR A 46 -19.56 14.11 1.35
C THR A 46 -18.83 12.93 0.72
N ILE A 47 -18.50 13.00 -0.57
CA ILE A 47 -17.75 11.92 -1.25
C ILE A 47 -16.41 11.67 -0.57
N ASN A 48 -15.63 12.71 -0.28
CA ASN A 48 -14.36 12.56 0.43
C ASN A 48 -14.52 11.83 1.77
N ARG A 49 -15.54 12.14 2.57
CA ARG A 49 -15.81 11.42 3.83
C ARG A 49 -16.00 9.92 3.60
N TYR A 50 -16.79 9.54 2.59
CA TYR A 50 -16.98 8.13 2.24
C TYR A 50 -15.69 7.48 1.74
N LEU A 51 -14.96 8.12 0.84
CA LEU A 51 -13.72 7.55 0.29
C LEU A 51 -12.65 7.38 1.38
N MET A 52 -12.56 8.32 2.33
CA MET A 52 -11.64 8.21 3.46
C MET A 52 -12.02 7.04 4.38
N ALA A 53 -13.30 6.91 4.74
CA ALA A 53 -13.76 5.79 5.55
C ALA A 53 -13.57 4.42 4.86
N ILE A 54 -13.74 4.37 3.53
CA ILE A 54 -13.42 3.17 2.74
C ILE A 54 -11.92 2.85 2.81
N ARG A 55 -11.05 3.86 2.63
CA ARG A 55 -9.59 3.67 2.75
C ARG A 55 -9.17 3.20 4.14
N GLU A 56 -9.81 3.69 5.20
CA GLU A 56 -9.56 3.19 6.56
C GLU A 56 -9.90 1.71 6.71
N ARG A 57 -11.00 1.24 6.11
CA ARG A 57 -11.33 -0.19 6.10
C ARG A 57 -10.36 -1.00 5.26
N ILE A 58 -9.96 -0.49 4.10
CA ILE A 58 -8.93 -1.12 3.27
C ILE A 58 -7.61 -1.23 4.04
N ALA A 59 -7.18 -0.16 4.72
CA ALA A 59 -5.95 -0.17 5.51
C ALA A 59 -6.00 -1.26 6.59
N LYS A 60 -7.09 -1.33 7.37
CA LYS A 60 -7.29 -2.39 8.37
C LYS A 60 -7.27 -3.79 7.77
N PHE A 61 -7.91 -3.97 6.61
CA PHE A 61 -7.92 -5.24 5.89
C PHE A 61 -6.51 -5.65 5.44
N CYS A 62 -5.74 -4.72 4.85
CA CYS A 62 -4.36 -4.96 4.48
C CYS A 62 -3.48 -5.33 5.68
N GLU A 63 -3.65 -4.65 6.83
CA GLU A 63 -2.92 -5.01 8.05
C GLU A 63 -3.33 -6.40 8.57
N SER A 64 -4.58 -6.82 8.45
CA SER A 64 -4.99 -8.18 8.87
C SER A 64 -4.50 -9.29 7.95
N GLU A 65 -4.13 -8.97 6.70
CA GLU A 65 -3.56 -9.91 5.74
C GLU A 65 -2.02 -10.04 5.88
N SER A 66 -1.40 -9.30 6.82
CA SER A 66 0.04 -9.28 7.09
C SER A 66 0.30 -9.58 8.57
N PRO A 67 1.27 -10.43 8.94
CA PRO A 67 2.39 -10.92 8.14
C PRO A 67 2.07 -12.11 7.22
N PHE A 68 2.97 -12.37 6.26
CA PHE A 68 2.96 -13.55 5.38
C PHE A 68 3.38 -14.84 6.12
N GLN A 69 2.90 -15.03 7.36
CA GLN A 69 3.29 -16.17 8.18
C GLN A 69 2.69 -17.47 7.64
N GLY A 70 3.52 -18.52 7.58
CA GLY A 70 3.09 -19.89 7.29
C GLY A 70 3.69 -20.51 6.03
N ASP A 71 4.35 -19.72 5.18
CA ASP A 71 5.00 -20.24 3.98
C ASP A 71 6.51 -20.42 4.20
N ILE A 72 6.99 -21.67 4.09
CA ILE A 72 8.40 -22.05 4.21
C ILE A 72 9.11 -21.86 2.86
N GLU A 73 10.38 -21.46 2.86
CA GLU A 73 11.22 -21.29 1.66
C GLU A 73 10.67 -20.27 0.62
N VAL A 74 10.06 -19.19 1.10
CA VAL A 74 9.54 -18.13 0.23
C VAL A 74 10.62 -17.14 -0.15
N GLU A 75 10.53 -16.64 -1.38
CA GLU A 75 11.35 -15.54 -1.89
C GLU A 75 10.64 -14.19 -1.73
N TYR A 76 11.33 -13.23 -1.12
CA TYR A 76 10.85 -11.86 -0.94
C TYR A 76 11.79 -10.86 -1.59
N GLU A 77 11.23 -9.81 -2.18
CA GLU A 77 11.98 -8.62 -2.59
C GLU A 77 11.70 -7.49 -1.60
N VAL A 78 12.74 -6.75 -1.22
CA VAL A 78 12.65 -5.61 -0.30
C VAL A 78 13.32 -4.39 -0.91
N ASP A 79 12.69 -3.23 -0.73
CA ASP A 79 13.22 -1.95 -1.20
C ASP A 79 12.57 -0.78 -0.44
N GLU A 80 13.16 0.42 -0.53
CA GLU A 80 12.54 1.66 -0.06
C GLU A 80 12.24 2.66 -1.17
N SER A 81 11.13 3.36 -1.01
CA SER A 81 10.78 4.48 -1.88
C SER A 81 10.48 5.75 -1.07
N TYR A 82 10.90 6.88 -1.63
CA TYR A 82 10.67 8.21 -1.06
C TYR A 82 9.52 8.90 -1.77
N PHE A 83 8.47 9.24 -1.03
CA PHE A 83 7.29 9.95 -1.52
C PHE A 83 7.27 11.39 -1.03
N GLY A 84 6.93 12.34 -1.90
CA GLY A 84 6.89 13.75 -1.54
C GLY A 84 7.33 14.65 -2.69
N PRO A 85 7.44 15.97 -2.45
CA PRO A 85 7.78 16.93 -3.49
C PRO A 85 9.13 16.60 -4.15
N LYS A 86 9.18 16.79 -5.47
CA LYS A 86 10.27 16.33 -6.36
C LYS A 86 11.63 16.97 -6.00
N ARG A 87 11.67 18.12 -5.30
CA ARG A 87 12.88 18.76 -4.79
C ARG A 87 12.58 19.87 -3.77
N VAL A 88 13.33 19.93 -2.67
CA VAL A 88 13.56 21.16 -1.89
C VAL A 88 14.97 21.66 -2.26
N LYS A 89 15.11 22.84 -2.87
CA LYS A 89 16.44 23.40 -3.24
C LYS A 89 17.28 23.63 -1.96
N GLY A 90 18.59 23.36 -2.02
CA GLY A 90 19.57 23.81 -1.02
C GLY A 90 20.12 22.79 -0.01
N LYS A 91 19.64 21.54 0.04
CA LYS A 91 20.24 20.49 0.92
C LYS A 91 21.03 19.45 0.12
N ARG A 92 22.29 19.19 0.51
CA ARG A 92 23.11 18.06 0.02
C ARG A 92 22.48 16.71 0.47
N GLY A 93 22.62 15.64 -0.32
CA GLY A 93 22.05 14.29 -0.07
C GLY A 93 20.85 13.93 -0.96
N ARG A 94 20.09 12.84 -0.66
CA ARG A 94 18.92 12.32 -1.44
C ARG A 94 17.72 13.31 -1.58
N GLY A 95 17.87 14.57 -1.14
CA GLY A 95 16.78 15.55 -1.14
C GLY A 95 15.59 15.13 -0.27
N ALA A 96 15.85 14.39 0.82
CA ALA A 96 14.85 13.76 1.69
C ALA A 96 14.06 14.75 2.59
N GLY A 97 14.43 16.04 2.58
CA GLY A 97 13.69 17.06 3.34
C GLY A 97 12.21 17.03 2.97
N ASN A 98 11.35 16.72 3.96
CA ASN A 98 9.90 16.60 3.85
C ASN A 98 9.33 15.41 3.06
N LYS A 99 10.15 14.44 2.65
CA LYS A 99 9.66 13.20 2.01
C LYS A 99 9.25 12.17 3.08
N THR A 100 8.20 11.41 2.79
CA THR A 100 7.82 10.22 3.55
C THR A 100 8.58 9.03 2.99
N ILE A 101 9.30 8.33 3.85
CA ILE A 101 10.02 7.12 3.50
C ILE A 101 9.07 5.93 3.68
N VAL A 102 9.03 5.07 2.69
CA VAL A 102 8.19 3.87 2.72
C VAL A 102 9.09 2.67 2.46
N PHE A 103 9.05 1.71 3.37
CA PHE A 103 9.59 0.38 3.17
C PHE A 103 8.55 -0.50 2.49
N GLY A 104 8.99 -1.31 1.52
CA GLY A 104 8.16 -2.26 0.81
C GLY A 104 8.75 -3.65 0.88
N LEU A 105 7.89 -4.64 1.06
CA LEU A 105 8.19 -6.06 1.07
C LEU A 105 7.21 -6.75 0.12
N ILE A 106 7.69 -7.43 -0.91
CA ILE A 106 6.84 -8.19 -1.82
C ILE A 106 7.23 -9.66 -1.80
N LYS A 107 6.24 -10.53 -1.60
CA LYS A 107 6.40 -11.96 -1.87
C LYS A 107 6.43 -12.15 -3.39
N ARG A 108 7.46 -12.80 -3.94
CA ARG A 108 7.49 -13.10 -5.38
C ARG A 108 6.27 -13.92 -5.78
N ASN A 109 5.62 -13.53 -6.88
CA ASN A 109 4.33 -14.06 -7.31
C ASN A 109 3.21 -13.96 -6.27
N GLY A 110 3.32 -13.03 -5.32
CA GLY A 110 2.39 -12.85 -4.23
C GLY A 110 1.99 -11.39 -4.02
N LYS A 111 1.75 -11.07 -2.75
CA LYS A 111 1.26 -9.76 -2.30
C LYS A 111 2.43 -8.88 -1.84
N VAL A 112 2.25 -7.58 -1.97
CA VAL A 112 3.10 -6.53 -1.41
C VAL A 112 2.56 -6.07 -0.06
N TYR A 113 3.48 -5.75 0.84
CA TYR A 113 3.28 -5.09 2.11
C TYR A 113 4.07 -3.79 2.13
N THR A 114 3.49 -2.75 2.71
CA THR A 114 4.13 -1.44 2.85
C THR A 114 4.06 -0.91 4.27
N GLU A 115 5.12 -0.21 4.68
CA GLU A 115 5.22 0.42 5.98
C GLU A 115 5.90 1.79 5.86
N ILE A 116 5.37 2.80 6.56
CA ILE A 116 6.02 4.12 6.63
C ILE A 116 7.09 4.04 7.71
N VAL A 117 8.33 4.35 7.34
CA VAL A 117 9.48 4.26 8.24
C VAL A 117 10.08 5.63 8.54
N PRO A 118 10.63 5.86 9.75
CA PRO A 118 11.26 7.12 10.11
C PRO A 118 12.57 7.36 9.36
N ASP A 119 13.30 6.29 9.07
CA ASP A 119 14.56 6.26 8.35
C ASP A 119 14.74 4.90 7.67
N CYS A 120 15.77 4.80 6.85
CA CYS A 120 16.18 3.53 6.23
C CYS A 120 17.24 2.82 7.09
N SER A 121 17.48 3.17 8.37
CA SER A 121 18.60 2.58 9.11
C SER A 121 18.52 1.06 9.15
N LYS A 122 19.69 0.39 9.16
CA LYS A 122 19.79 -1.08 9.22
C LYS A 122 18.93 -1.65 10.36
N SER A 123 18.96 -1.03 11.53
CA SER A 123 18.13 -1.42 12.68
C SER A 123 16.63 -1.36 12.39
N THR A 124 16.16 -0.27 11.77
CA THR A 124 14.74 -0.09 11.44
C THR A 124 14.28 -1.16 10.45
N LEU A 125 15.00 -1.32 9.35
CA LEU A 125 14.61 -2.26 8.28
C LEU A 125 14.70 -3.72 8.73
N GLN A 126 15.78 -4.09 9.41
CA GLN A 126 15.95 -5.46 9.92
C GLN A 126 14.89 -5.82 10.96
N SER A 127 14.47 -4.87 11.80
CA SER A 127 13.37 -5.07 12.76
C SER A 127 12.07 -5.40 12.05
N ILE A 128 11.71 -4.65 11.00
CA ILE A 128 10.49 -4.88 10.21
C ILE A 128 10.55 -6.24 9.52
N ILE A 129 11.66 -6.57 8.85
CA ILE A 129 11.83 -7.85 8.16
C ILE A 129 11.67 -9.01 9.15
N ARG A 130 12.33 -8.97 10.32
CA ARG A 130 12.19 -10.00 11.37
C ARG A 130 10.77 -10.16 11.89
N GLY A 131 10.00 -9.09 11.95
CA GLY A 131 8.60 -9.15 12.37
C GLY A 131 7.66 -9.74 11.30
N LYS A 132 8.08 -9.81 10.03
CA LYS A 132 7.20 -10.07 8.90
C LYS A 132 7.59 -11.27 8.02
N VAL A 133 8.86 -11.67 8.05
CA VAL A 133 9.45 -12.69 7.17
C VAL A 133 10.06 -13.79 8.03
N ASP A 134 9.76 -15.05 7.70
CA ASP A 134 10.38 -16.20 8.36
C ASP A 134 11.87 -16.26 8.06
N THR A 135 12.69 -16.63 9.04
CA THR A 135 14.15 -16.70 8.89
C THR A 135 14.60 -17.71 7.84
N ASN A 136 13.80 -18.73 7.50
CA ASN A 136 14.13 -19.68 6.43
C ASN A 136 13.88 -19.13 5.02
N SER A 137 13.35 -17.91 4.90
CA SER A 137 13.05 -17.27 3.61
C SER A 137 14.31 -16.74 2.92
N VAL A 138 14.20 -16.54 1.60
CA VAL A 138 15.22 -15.89 0.77
C VAL A 138 14.85 -14.43 0.55
N ILE A 139 15.77 -13.52 0.83
CA ILE A 139 15.55 -12.08 0.62
C ILE A 139 16.40 -11.58 -0.56
N TYR A 140 15.78 -10.80 -1.44
CA TYR A 140 16.39 -10.07 -2.53
C TYR A 140 16.29 -8.57 -2.24
N SER A 141 17.42 -7.86 -2.25
CA SER A 141 17.47 -6.40 -2.09
C SER A 141 18.41 -5.76 -3.10
N ASP A 142 18.30 -4.46 -3.31
CA ASP A 142 19.37 -3.69 -3.96
C ASP A 142 20.65 -3.74 -3.07
N LYS A 143 21.82 -3.39 -3.65
CA LYS A 143 23.14 -3.28 -3.01
C LYS A 143 23.24 -2.20 -1.91
N TRP A 144 22.12 -1.73 -1.36
CA TRP A 144 22.14 -0.70 -0.35
C TRP A 144 22.67 -1.22 1.00
N HIS A 145 23.66 -0.53 1.56
CA HIS A 145 24.34 -0.93 2.81
C HIS A 145 23.43 -1.14 4.02
N GLY A 146 22.23 -0.56 4.03
CA GLY A 146 21.27 -0.79 5.12
C GLY A 146 20.76 -2.23 5.22
N TYR A 147 20.91 -3.02 4.14
CA TYR A 147 20.61 -4.45 4.12
C TYR A 147 21.82 -5.32 4.47
N ASP A 148 22.99 -4.73 4.75
CA ASP A 148 24.19 -5.48 5.15
C ASP A 148 23.92 -6.28 6.44
N GLY A 149 24.27 -7.57 6.46
CA GLY A 149 24.15 -8.42 7.64
C GLY A 149 22.75 -8.97 7.91
N LEU A 150 21.88 -9.11 6.89
CA LEU A 150 20.66 -9.94 7.00
C LEU A 150 21.01 -11.42 7.22
N VAL A 151 22.04 -11.95 6.56
CA VAL A 151 22.53 -13.33 6.78
C VAL A 151 22.94 -13.55 8.23
N ASP A 152 23.61 -12.58 8.85
CA ASP A 152 24.03 -12.63 10.27
C ASP A 152 22.85 -12.65 11.25
N LEU A 153 21.62 -12.36 10.80
CA LEU A 153 20.41 -12.44 11.61
C LEU A 153 19.70 -13.79 11.53
N GLY A 154 20.31 -14.77 10.87
CA GLY A 154 19.75 -16.11 10.69
C GLY A 154 18.85 -16.27 9.47
N TYR A 155 18.84 -15.30 8.53
CA TYR A 155 18.13 -15.49 7.27
C TYR A 155 18.84 -16.50 6.38
N GLY A 156 18.10 -17.47 5.85
CA GLY A 156 18.64 -18.62 5.12
C GLY A 156 19.53 -18.21 3.94
N LYS A 157 19.09 -17.24 3.13
CA LYS A 157 19.92 -16.62 2.07
C LYS A 157 19.53 -15.16 1.83
N HIS A 158 20.52 -14.30 1.57
CA HIS A 158 20.33 -12.91 1.14
C HIS A 158 21.08 -12.68 -0.16
N TYR A 159 20.35 -12.31 -1.22
CA TYR A 159 20.91 -11.96 -2.52
C TYR A 159 20.81 -10.46 -2.75
N ARG A 160 21.89 -9.88 -3.30
CA ARG A 160 21.95 -8.47 -3.67
C ARG A 160 21.91 -8.33 -5.17
N VAL A 161 21.04 -7.47 -5.67
CA VAL A 161 20.92 -7.16 -7.10
C VAL A 161 21.80 -5.96 -7.42
N ASP A 162 22.58 -6.03 -8.51
CA ASP A 162 23.39 -4.92 -9.01
C ASP A 162 22.66 -4.23 -10.17
N HIS A 163 22.21 -2.99 -9.98
CA HIS A 163 21.58 -2.21 -11.06
C HIS A 163 22.58 -1.49 -11.98
N GLY A 164 23.89 -1.55 -11.69
CA GLY A 164 24.94 -0.82 -12.42
C GLY A 164 25.61 -1.61 -13.55
N LYS A 165 25.36 -2.91 -13.65
CA LYS A 165 25.75 -3.76 -14.78
C LYS A 165 24.46 -4.37 -15.32
N ASP A 166 24.26 -4.36 -16.63
CA ASP A 166 23.10 -4.94 -17.32
C ASP A 166 22.96 -6.46 -17.07
N GLU A 167 22.67 -6.88 -15.83
CA GLU A 167 22.24 -8.24 -15.51
C GLU A 167 20.74 -8.36 -15.75
N PHE A 168 20.35 -8.12 -17.01
CA PHE A 168 19.15 -8.75 -17.58
C PHE A 168 19.34 -10.27 -17.76
N VAL A 169 20.43 -10.87 -17.24
CA VAL A 169 20.95 -12.18 -17.68
C VAL A 169 21.26 -13.19 -16.56
N ASN A 170 20.87 -12.96 -15.30
CA ASN A 170 20.86 -14.03 -14.29
C ASN A 170 19.44 -14.19 -13.75
N GLY A 171 18.66 -15.07 -14.36
CA GLY A 171 17.19 -15.17 -14.30
C GLY A 171 16.51 -15.36 -12.92
N LYS A 172 17.21 -15.14 -11.80
CA LYS A 172 16.68 -15.22 -10.43
C LYS A 172 17.00 -14.02 -9.53
N SER A 173 17.90 -13.11 -9.90
CA SER A 173 18.36 -12.02 -9.02
C SER A 173 17.86 -10.65 -9.50
N HIS A 174 16.56 -10.39 -9.42
CA HIS A 174 15.96 -9.08 -9.72
C HIS A 174 14.97 -8.66 -8.64
N ILE A 175 14.69 -7.36 -8.54
CA ILE A 175 13.67 -6.80 -7.65
C ILE A 175 12.53 -6.11 -8.44
N ASN A 176 12.28 -6.61 -9.66
CA ASN A 176 11.32 -6.03 -10.61
C ASN A 176 9.89 -5.94 -10.03
N GLY A 177 9.52 -6.85 -9.12
CA GLY A 177 8.21 -6.87 -8.50
C GLY A 177 7.98 -5.63 -7.64
N ILE A 178 8.92 -5.32 -6.75
CA ILE A 178 8.80 -4.15 -5.85
C ILE A 178 9.02 -2.84 -6.60
N GLU A 179 9.93 -2.81 -7.59
CA GLU A 179 10.10 -1.66 -8.48
C GLU A 179 8.83 -1.33 -9.28
N GLY A 180 8.18 -2.37 -9.82
CA GLY A 180 6.90 -2.25 -10.51
C GLY A 180 5.82 -1.66 -9.60
N PHE A 181 5.75 -2.11 -8.35
CA PHE A 181 4.85 -1.55 -7.35
C PHE A 181 5.13 -0.07 -7.05
N TRP A 182 6.40 0.33 -6.95
CA TRP A 182 6.76 1.74 -6.76
C TRP A 182 6.38 2.61 -7.95
N GLY A 183 6.60 2.13 -9.18
CA GLY A 183 6.15 2.79 -10.40
C GLY A 183 4.64 3.02 -10.40
N PHE A 184 3.87 1.96 -10.16
CA PHE A 184 2.42 2.01 -10.02
C PHE A 184 1.97 3.04 -8.97
N SER A 185 2.54 2.95 -7.76
CA SER A 185 2.16 3.79 -6.63
C SER A 185 2.45 5.28 -6.88
N LYS A 186 3.61 5.61 -7.46
CA LYS A 186 3.99 6.99 -7.80
C LYS A 186 3.06 7.60 -8.84
N ILE A 187 2.75 6.86 -9.92
CA ILE A 187 1.82 7.29 -10.96
C ILE A 187 0.44 7.53 -10.34
N ARG A 188 -0.07 6.56 -9.56
CA ARG A 188 -1.39 6.69 -8.95
C ARG A 188 -1.49 7.85 -7.97
N MET A 189 -0.51 7.99 -7.06
CA MET A 189 -0.52 9.07 -6.07
C MET A 189 -0.45 10.46 -6.72
N SER A 190 0.20 10.58 -7.89
CA SER A 190 0.28 11.85 -8.63
C SER A 190 -1.09 12.37 -9.09
N LYS A 191 -2.06 11.48 -9.33
CA LYS A 191 -3.44 11.85 -9.71
C LYS A 191 -4.12 12.77 -8.69
N HIS A 192 -3.74 12.64 -7.42
CA HIS A 192 -4.31 13.42 -6.31
C HIS A 192 -3.69 14.82 -6.15
N ARG A 193 -2.74 15.21 -7.02
CA ARG A 193 -2.09 16.54 -7.06
C ARG A 193 -1.55 17.01 -5.70
N GLY A 194 -1.09 16.06 -4.88
CA GLY A 194 -0.60 16.30 -3.53
C GLY A 194 -1.55 15.73 -2.47
N ILE A 195 -1.01 14.87 -1.62
CA ILE A 195 -1.75 14.22 -0.54
C ILE A 195 -1.26 14.84 0.78
N ASN A 196 -2.20 15.25 1.64
CA ASN A 196 -1.85 15.71 2.98
C ASN A 196 -1.17 14.57 3.74
N LYS A 197 -0.02 14.85 4.38
CA LYS A 197 0.76 13.87 5.15
C LYS A 197 -0.08 13.05 6.13
N LYS A 198 -1.08 13.67 6.78
CA LYS A 198 -2.01 12.99 7.70
C LYS A 198 -2.73 11.80 7.06
N TYR A 199 -3.03 11.88 5.76
CA TYR A 199 -3.77 10.85 5.04
C TYR A 199 -2.87 9.96 4.19
N PHE A 200 -1.57 10.24 4.09
CA PHE A 200 -0.65 9.53 3.22
C PHE A 200 -0.69 8.01 3.43
N TYR A 201 -0.72 7.55 4.69
CA TYR A 201 -0.85 6.14 5.04
C TYR A 201 -2.06 5.46 4.39
N LEU A 202 -3.22 6.13 4.38
CA LEU A 202 -4.44 5.58 3.79
C LEU A 202 -4.38 5.48 2.26
N TYR A 203 -3.71 6.42 1.60
CA TYR A 203 -3.47 6.34 0.16
C TYR A 203 -2.42 5.28 -0.20
N LEU A 204 -1.40 5.12 0.65
CA LEU A 204 -0.40 4.06 0.50
C LEU A 204 -1.06 2.68 0.60
N LYS A 205 -1.87 2.44 1.63
CA LYS A 205 -2.60 1.18 1.79
C LYS A 205 -3.64 0.94 0.69
N GLU A 206 -4.23 2.00 0.14
CA GLU A 206 -5.05 1.86 -1.07
C GLU A 206 -4.24 1.39 -2.28
N CYS A 207 -2.99 1.86 -2.44
CA CYS A 207 -2.11 1.38 -3.52
C CYS A 207 -1.72 -0.08 -3.29
N GLU A 208 -1.34 -0.45 -2.05
CA GLU A 208 -1.07 -1.83 -1.64
C GLU A 208 -2.25 -2.76 -1.99
N PHE A 209 -3.47 -2.39 -1.58
CA PHE A 209 -4.69 -3.13 -1.88
C PHE A 209 -4.93 -3.28 -3.38
N ARG A 210 -4.91 -2.18 -4.14
CA ARG A 210 -5.16 -2.23 -5.59
C ARG A 210 -4.13 -3.09 -6.32
N TYR A 211 -2.87 -3.05 -5.89
CA TYR A 211 -1.83 -3.85 -6.50
C TYR A 211 -1.99 -5.35 -6.18
N ASN A 212 -2.31 -5.68 -4.93
CA ASN A 212 -2.50 -7.05 -4.46
C ASN A 212 -3.71 -7.74 -5.08
N PHE A 213 -4.78 -6.98 -5.34
CA PHE A 213 -6.06 -7.49 -5.81
C PHE A 213 -6.38 -7.01 -7.24
N ARG A 214 -5.36 -6.68 -8.04
CA ARG A 214 -5.49 -6.10 -9.39
C ARG A 214 -6.23 -6.98 -10.38
N ASP A 215 -6.16 -8.29 -10.19
CA ASP A 215 -6.80 -9.31 -11.03
C ASP A 215 -8.18 -9.72 -10.48
N GLU A 216 -8.63 -9.10 -9.38
CA GLU A 216 -9.92 -9.35 -8.75
C GLU A 216 -10.93 -8.22 -8.99
N ASN A 217 -12.21 -8.53 -8.70
CA ASN A 217 -13.25 -7.51 -8.73
C ASN A 217 -13.21 -6.64 -7.46
N LEU A 218 -12.44 -5.55 -7.53
CA LEU A 218 -12.27 -4.60 -6.41
C LEU A 218 -13.60 -4.08 -5.85
N TYR A 219 -14.61 -3.87 -6.69
CA TYR A 219 -15.93 -3.41 -6.23
C TYR A 219 -16.58 -4.42 -5.27
N LEU A 220 -16.62 -5.70 -5.66
CA LEU A 220 -17.19 -6.76 -4.82
C LEU A 220 -16.36 -6.98 -3.56
N LEU A 221 -15.03 -6.93 -3.67
CA LEU A 221 -14.13 -7.09 -2.53
C LEU A 221 -14.30 -5.97 -1.50
N ILE A 222 -14.35 -4.71 -1.94
CA ILE A 222 -14.58 -3.58 -1.03
C ILE A 222 -15.96 -3.68 -0.36
N LEU A 223 -17.01 -4.07 -1.10
CA LEU A 223 -18.32 -4.31 -0.49
C LEU A 223 -18.28 -5.43 0.56
N LYS A 224 -17.51 -6.51 0.33
CA LYS A 224 -17.32 -7.59 1.30
C LYS A 224 -16.63 -7.06 2.57
N ILE A 225 -15.50 -6.35 2.42
CA ILE A 225 -14.74 -5.76 3.53
C ILE A 225 -15.62 -4.84 4.36
N VAL A 226 -16.34 -3.92 3.71
CA VAL A 226 -17.21 -2.96 4.40
C VAL A 226 -18.45 -3.63 4.98
N ARG A 227 -18.94 -4.74 4.41
CA ARG A 227 -20.06 -5.49 5.00
C ARG A 227 -19.67 -6.19 6.30
N ILE A 228 -18.46 -6.76 6.37
CA ILE A 228 -17.94 -7.40 7.58
C ILE A 228 -17.74 -6.35 8.68
N ASN A 229 -17.19 -5.18 8.31
CA ASN A 229 -16.96 -4.07 9.23
C ASN A 229 -17.57 -2.77 8.68
N PRO A 230 -18.87 -2.51 8.92
CA PRO A 230 -19.56 -1.33 8.39
C PRO A 230 -18.87 -0.02 8.73
N LEU A 231 -18.97 0.95 7.83
CA LEU A 231 -18.40 2.28 8.03
C LEU A 231 -19.15 3.03 9.12
N PHE A 232 -18.41 3.83 9.88
CA PHE A 232 -18.96 4.83 10.77
C PHE A 232 -18.40 6.18 10.34
N LEU A 233 -19.28 7.09 9.92
CA LEU A 233 -18.86 8.41 9.47
C LEU A 233 -18.93 9.38 10.65
N SER A 234 -17.77 9.80 11.16
CA SER A 234 -17.66 10.98 12.03
C SER A 234 -18.00 12.24 11.26
#